data_AF-A0A9D7UCS4-F1
#
_entry.id   AF-A0A9D7UCS4-F1
#
_cell.length_a   1.000
_cell.length_b   1.000
_cell.length_c   1.000
_cell.angle_alpha   90.00
_cell.angle_beta   90.00
_cell.angle_gamma   90.00
#
_symmetry.space_group_name_H-M   'P 1'
#
loop_
_entity.id
_entity.type
_entity.pdbx_description
1 polymer ?
#
loop_
_entity_poly.entity_id
_entity_poly.type
_entity_poly.pdbx_seq_one_letter_code
_entity_poly.pdbx_strand_id
1 'polypeptide(L)'
;MSVVHLRIYQDAVAVAGEIAVMVESWAPFHRDTVGIQIVRAADAISNFIAEGYGKAETEERLQNLFLADSSLQETKNQFRLALHRGIIEEELEKHYIARLTGLSISMMEFGAAIINRDEAYDGKYRAVIERRRKWLVERNQPLAEGA
;
A
#
# COMPACT_ATOMS: atom_id res chain seq x y z
N MET A 1 -11.82 -19.71 2.87
CA MET A 1 -11.45 -18.42 3.51
C MET A 1 -12.06 -17.29 2.68
N SER A 2 -12.21 -16.09 3.25
CA SER A 2 -12.74 -14.90 2.56
C SER A 2 -11.69 -13.78 2.65
N VAL A 3 -11.73 -12.82 1.72
CA VAL A 3 -10.82 -11.65 1.69
C VAL A 3 -10.79 -10.89 3.02
N VAL A 4 -11.91 -10.84 3.74
CA VAL A 4 -12.04 -10.12 5.02
C VAL A 4 -11.13 -10.65 6.14
N HIS A 5 -10.54 -11.83 5.96
CA HIS A 5 -9.57 -12.42 6.89
C HIS A 5 -8.11 -12.16 6.48
N LEU A 6 -7.85 -11.55 5.33
CA LEU A 6 -6.51 -11.15 4.95
C LEU A 6 -6.10 -9.92 5.76
N ARG A 7 -5.00 -10.03 6.50
CA ARG A 7 -4.46 -8.91 7.30
C ARG A 7 -4.18 -7.67 6.44
N ILE A 8 -3.61 -7.84 5.25
CA ILE A 8 -3.34 -6.73 4.32
C ILE A 8 -4.63 -6.01 3.89
N TYR A 9 -5.76 -6.73 3.79
CA TYR A 9 -7.05 -6.14 3.45
C TYR A 9 -7.61 -5.35 4.63
N GLN A 10 -7.57 -5.95 5.83
CA GLN A 10 -8.01 -5.29 7.07
C GLN A 10 -7.23 -4.00 7.34
N ASP A 11 -5.90 -4.06 7.20
CA ASP A 11 -5.02 -2.90 7.38
C ASP A 11 -5.30 -1.81 6.32
N ALA A 12 -5.55 -2.20 5.07
CA ALA A 12 -5.92 -1.26 4.01
C ALA A 12 -7.27 -0.57 4.27
N VAL A 13 -8.30 -1.32 4.68
CA VAL A 13 -9.62 -0.77 5.02
C VAL A 13 -9.52 0.18 6.22
N ALA A 14 -8.76 -0.20 7.25
CA ALA A 14 -8.57 0.64 8.43
C ALA A 14 -7.91 1.98 8.07
N VAL A 15 -6.80 1.95 7.32
CA VAL A 15 -6.11 3.16 6.86
C VAL A 15 -7.03 4.03 6.01
N ALA A 16 -7.77 3.44 5.07
CA ALA A 16 -8.69 4.18 4.20
C ALA A 16 -9.82 4.87 4.99
N GLY A 17 -10.42 4.17 5.97
CA GLY A 17 -11.45 4.73 6.83
C GLY A 17 -10.96 5.91 7.67
N GLU A 18 -9.76 5.82 8.24
CA GLU A 18 -9.15 6.92 8.99
C GLU A 18 -8.86 8.13 8.09
N ILE A 19 -8.39 7.91 6.87
CA ILE A 19 -8.17 8.98 5.87
C ILE A 19 -9.49 9.66 5.51
N ALA A 20 -10.56 8.90 5.29
CA ALA A 20 -11.87 9.45 4.94
C ALA A 20 -12.42 10.37 6.04
N VAL A 21 -12.37 9.94 7.30
CA VAL A 21 -12.80 10.74 8.46
C VAL A 21 -11.97 12.02 8.58
N MET A 22 -10.66 11.92 8.37
CA MET A 22 -9.76 13.08 8.43
C MET A 22 -10.03 14.09 7.30
N VAL A 23 -10.31 13.62 6.08
CA VAL A 23 -10.64 14.48 4.94
C VAL A 23 -12.02 15.15 5.08
N GLU A 24 -12.97 14.49 5.75
CA GLU A 24 -14.31 15.04 5.97
C GLU A 24 -14.26 16.38 6.72
N SER A 25 -13.29 16.56 7.62
CA SER A 25 -13.10 17.79 8.40
C SER A 25 -12.40 18.92 7.64
N TRP A 26 -11.96 18.69 6.39
CA TRP A 26 -11.26 19.72 5.61
C TRP A 26 -12.24 20.76 5.05
N ALA A 27 -11.74 21.98 4.84
CA ALA A 27 -12.50 23.03 4.17
C ALA A 27 -12.92 22.58 2.75
N PRO A 28 -14.08 23.02 2.24
CA PRO A 28 -14.67 22.49 0.99
C PRO A 28 -13.70 22.44 -0.19
N PHE A 29 -12.93 23.51 -0.44
CA PHE A 29 -11.95 23.53 -1.53
C PHE A 29 -10.89 22.43 -1.41
N HIS A 30 -10.36 22.19 -0.21
CA HIS A 30 -9.34 21.17 0.03
C HIS A 30 -9.92 19.76 -0.07
N ARG A 31 -11.11 19.57 0.51
CA ARG A 31 -11.86 18.31 0.45
C ARG A 31 -12.20 17.93 -0.99
N ASP A 32 -12.71 18.87 -1.78
CA ASP A 32 -13.20 18.60 -3.14
C ASP A 32 -12.07 18.53 -4.19
N THR A 33 -10.81 18.81 -3.79
CA THR A 33 -9.64 18.73 -4.67
C THR A 33 -8.69 17.60 -4.29
N VAL A 34 -7.83 17.80 -3.28
CA VAL A 34 -6.86 16.78 -2.82
C VAL A 34 -7.53 15.74 -1.91
N GLY A 35 -8.52 16.15 -1.12
CA GLY A 35 -9.26 15.26 -0.22
C GLY A 35 -9.94 14.10 -0.95
N ILE A 36 -10.72 14.39 -1.98
CA ILE A 36 -11.43 13.35 -2.73
C ILE A 36 -10.47 12.43 -3.49
N GLN A 37 -9.33 12.96 -3.95
CA GLN A 37 -8.30 12.16 -4.61
C GLN A 37 -7.61 11.21 -3.63
N ILE A 38 -7.26 11.68 -2.43
CA ILE A 38 -6.60 10.84 -1.43
C ILE A 38 -7.52 9.72 -0.92
N VAL A 39 -8.82 10.02 -0.71
CA VAL A 39 -9.82 9.01 -0.31
C VAL A 39 -9.96 7.94 -1.39
N ARG A 40 -10.14 8.34 -2.66
CA ARG A 40 -10.26 7.39 -3.77
C ARG A 40 -9.03 6.49 -3.92
N ALA A 41 -7.83 7.08 -3.82
CA ALA A 41 -6.59 6.32 -3.90
C ALA A 41 -6.45 5.34 -2.73
N ALA A 42 -6.81 5.74 -1.50
CA ALA A 42 -6.76 4.89 -0.33
C ALA A 42 -7.76 3.72 -0.40
N ASP A 43 -9.01 4.00 -0.79
CA ASP A 43 -10.05 2.97 -0.97
C ASP A 43 -9.63 1.94 -2.03
N ALA A 44 -9.03 2.41 -3.13
CA ALA A 44 -8.58 1.56 -4.23
C ALA A 44 -7.58 0.49 -3.80
N ILE A 45 -6.75 0.74 -2.77
CA ILE A 45 -5.81 -0.26 -2.23
C ILE A 45 -6.57 -1.52 -1.80
N SER A 46 -7.62 -1.35 -0.99
CA SER A 46 -8.43 -2.47 -0.49
C SER A 46 -9.24 -3.13 -1.61
N ASN A 47 -9.73 -2.34 -2.58
CA ASN A 47 -10.48 -2.84 -3.73
C ASN A 47 -9.61 -3.75 -4.61
N PHE A 48 -8.38 -3.34 -4.92
CA PHE A 48 -7.45 -4.18 -5.69
C PHE A 48 -7.04 -5.44 -4.94
N ILE A 49 -6.84 -5.39 -3.62
CA ILE A 49 -6.58 -6.59 -2.82
C ILE A 49 -7.78 -7.56 -2.92
N ALA A 50 -9.01 -7.05 -2.82
CA ALA A 50 -10.22 -7.86 -2.92
C ALA A 50 -10.45 -8.43 -4.33
N GLU A 51 -10.20 -7.64 -5.38
CA GLU A 51 -10.27 -8.11 -6.75
C GLU A 51 -9.24 -9.22 -7.00
N GLY A 52 -7.99 -8.99 -6.59
CA GLY A 52 -6.92 -9.97 -6.69
C GLY A 52 -7.26 -11.28 -5.97
N TYR A 53 -7.86 -11.20 -4.79
CA TYR A 53 -8.30 -12.38 -4.05
C TYR A 53 -9.24 -13.30 -4.85
N GLY A 54 -10.09 -12.72 -5.70
CA GLY A 54 -11.05 -13.45 -6.52
C GLY A 54 -10.47 -14.07 -7.80
N LYS A 55 -9.22 -13.75 -8.17
CA LYS A 55 -8.60 -14.27 -9.41
C LYS A 55 -8.15 -15.72 -9.25
N ALA A 56 -8.20 -16.48 -10.34
CA ALA A 56 -7.73 -17.87 -10.37
C ALA A 56 -6.21 -17.93 -10.55
N GLU A 57 -5.69 -17.17 -11.51
CA GLU A 57 -4.30 -17.22 -11.94
C GLU A 57 -3.38 -16.44 -11.00
N THR A 58 -2.20 -17.00 -10.71
CA THR A 58 -1.18 -16.36 -9.88
C THR A 58 -0.72 -15.02 -10.47
N GLU A 59 -0.53 -14.92 -11.78
CA GLU A 59 -0.15 -13.67 -12.46
C GLU A 59 -1.17 -12.55 -12.21
N GLU A 60 -2.47 -12.84 -12.31
CA GLU A 60 -3.54 -11.85 -12.11
C GLU A 60 -3.66 -11.41 -10.64
N ARG A 61 -3.47 -12.35 -9.70
CA ARG A 61 -3.43 -12.05 -8.25
C ARG A 61 -2.30 -11.07 -7.95
N LEU A 62 -1.11 -11.35 -8.48
CA LEU A 62 0.07 -10.51 -8.29
C LEU A 62 -0.12 -9.17 -8.97
N GLN A 63 -0.65 -9.12 -10.21
CA GLN A 63 -0.96 -7.88 -10.90
C GLN A 63 -1.85 -6.96 -10.04
N ASN A 64 -2.89 -7.50 -9.43
CA ASN A 64 -3.77 -6.74 -8.54
C ASN A 64 -3.04 -6.22 -7.29
N LEU A 65 -2.13 -7.00 -6.69
CA LEU A 65 -1.29 -6.49 -5.59
C LEU A 65 -0.38 -5.32 -6.02
N PHE A 66 0.13 -5.33 -7.25
CA PHE A 66 0.91 -4.20 -7.79
C PHE A 66 0.05 -2.98 -8.11
N LEU A 67 -1.21 -3.18 -8.51
CA LEU A 67 -2.17 -2.08 -8.66
C LEU A 67 -2.51 -1.46 -7.30
N ALA A 68 -2.73 -2.30 -6.27
CA ALA A 68 -2.90 -1.84 -4.89
C ALA A 68 -1.68 -1.01 -4.40
N ASP A 69 -0.45 -1.49 -4.67
CA ASP A 69 0.77 -0.75 -4.33
C ASP A 69 0.90 0.56 -5.12
N SER A 70 0.41 0.61 -6.36
CA SER A 70 0.39 1.84 -7.17
C SER A 70 -0.56 2.89 -6.57
N SER A 71 -1.78 2.50 -6.19
CA SER A 71 -2.73 3.39 -5.48
C SER A 71 -2.20 3.82 -4.11
N LEU A 72 -1.40 2.98 -3.45
CA LEU A 72 -0.71 3.34 -2.23
C LEU A 72 0.34 4.44 -2.46
N GLN A 73 1.13 4.37 -3.54
CA GLN A 73 2.06 5.47 -3.88
C GLN A 73 1.31 6.75 -4.21
N GLU A 74 0.18 6.66 -4.90
CA GLU A 74 -0.68 7.82 -5.17
C GLU A 74 -1.19 8.45 -3.86
N THR A 75 -1.65 7.63 -2.91
CA THR A 75 -2.08 8.08 -1.59
C THR A 75 -0.96 8.85 -0.88
N LYS A 76 0.28 8.33 -0.89
CA LYS A 76 1.45 9.03 -0.34
C LYS A 76 1.72 10.35 -1.03
N ASN A 77 1.60 10.40 -2.36
CA ASN A 77 1.76 11.63 -3.12
C ASN A 77 0.72 12.69 -2.73
N GLN A 78 -0.55 12.31 -2.55
CA GLN A 78 -1.60 13.23 -2.12
C GLN A 78 -1.35 13.77 -0.70
N PHE A 79 -0.81 12.97 0.22
CA PHE A 79 -0.36 13.45 1.53
C PHE A 79 0.73 14.53 1.43
N ARG A 80 1.72 14.34 0.56
CA ARG A 80 2.77 15.35 0.30
C ARG A 80 2.19 16.64 -0.28
N LEU A 81 1.23 16.54 -1.18
CA LEU A 81 0.52 17.71 -1.71
C LEU A 81 -0.30 18.42 -0.64
N ALA A 82 -0.95 17.68 0.26
CA ALA A 82 -1.69 18.25 1.37
C ALA A 82 -0.78 19.01 2.34
N LEU A 83 0.39 18.44 2.66
CA LEU A 83 1.43 19.09 3.47
C LEU A 83 1.94 20.37 2.80
N HIS A 84 2.33 20.30 1.52
CA HIS A 84 2.83 21.47 0.77
C HIS A 84 1.79 22.59 0.64
N ARG A 85 0.50 22.26 0.71
CA ARG A 85 -0.61 23.23 0.68
C ARG A 85 -0.98 23.77 2.07
N GLY A 86 -0.28 23.35 3.12
CA GLY A 86 -0.56 23.76 4.51
C GLY A 86 -1.89 23.23 5.06
N ILE A 87 -2.40 22.12 4.50
CA ILE A 87 -3.68 21.52 4.91
C ILE A 87 -3.48 20.62 6.13
N ILE A 88 -2.30 20.00 6.24
CA ILE A 88 -1.91 19.09 7.32
C ILE A 88 -0.51 19.44 7.83
N GLU A 89 -0.21 18.97 9.03
CA GLU A 89 1.11 19.10 9.65
C GLU A 89 2.06 17.97 9.23
N GLU A 90 3.36 18.23 9.36
CA GLU A 90 4.43 17.29 8.97
C GLU A 90 4.34 15.96 9.75
N GLU A 91 3.98 16.01 11.03
CA GLU A 91 3.85 14.80 11.86
C GLU A 91 2.71 13.90 11.40
N LEU A 92 1.61 14.49 10.91
CA LEU A 92 0.51 13.73 10.33
C LEU A 92 0.90 13.07 9.01
N GLU A 93 1.64 13.80 8.17
CA GLU A 93 2.20 13.24 6.93
C GLU A 93 3.11 12.04 7.24
N LYS A 94 4.10 12.22 8.12
CA LYS A 94 5.02 11.14 8.53
C LYS A 94 4.29 9.91 9.05
N HIS A 95 3.26 10.11 9.87
CA HIS A 95 2.44 9.03 10.41
C HIS A 95 1.83 8.17 9.29
N TYR A 96 1.15 8.80 8.33
CA TYR A 96 0.51 8.06 7.24
C TYR A 96 1.52 7.50 6.23
N ILE A 97 2.61 8.20 5.93
CA ILE A 97 3.69 7.67 5.10
C ILE A 97 4.27 6.39 5.72
N ALA A 98 4.51 6.37 7.03
CA ALA A 98 5.01 5.20 7.74
C ALA A 98 4.02 4.02 7.65
N ARG A 99 2.73 4.26 7.93
CA ARG A 99 1.69 3.22 7.84
C ARG A 99 1.54 2.65 6.44
N LEU A 100 1.46 3.50 5.41
CA LEU A 100 1.39 3.08 4.02
C LEU A 100 2.67 2.34 3.60
N THR A 101 3.84 2.72 4.12
CA THR A 101 5.07 1.97 3.87
C THR A 101 5.03 0.57 4.49
N GLY A 102 4.55 0.43 5.71
CA GLY A 102 4.35 -0.89 6.34
C GLY A 102 3.35 -1.77 5.58
N LEU A 103 2.27 -1.18 5.07
CA LEU A 103 1.29 -1.89 4.26
C LEU A 103 1.89 -2.37 2.92
N SER A 104 2.66 -1.51 2.23
CA SER A 104 3.38 -1.88 0.99
C SER A 104 4.31 -3.08 1.22
N ILE A 105 5.07 -3.07 2.31
CA ILE A 105 5.93 -4.20 2.70
C ILE A 105 5.10 -5.47 2.91
N SER A 106 4.01 -5.37 3.66
CA SER A 106 3.13 -6.51 3.95
C SER A 106 2.50 -7.09 2.69
N MET A 107 2.14 -6.25 1.70
CA MET A 107 1.66 -6.71 0.40
C MET A 107 2.73 -7.45 -0.40
N MET A 108 4.00 -6.99 -0.37
CA MET A 108 5.09 -7.69 -1.05
C MET A 108 5.42 -9.04 -0.41
N GLU A 109 5.39 -9.13 0.93
CA GLU A 109 5.52 -10.41 1.64
C GLU A 109 4.36 -11.37 1.32
N PHE A 110 3.14 -10.85 1.23
CA PHE A 110 1.99 -11.65 0.80
C PHE A 110 2.12 -12.13 -0.65
N GLY A 111 2.61 -11.27 -1.57
CA GLY A 111 2.93 -11.65 -2.93
C GLY A 111 3.98 -12.77 -3.01
N ALA A 112 5.03 -12.70 -2.19
CA ALA A 112 6.01 -13.79 -2.10
C ALA A 112 5.38 -15.09 -1.57
N ALA A 113 4.46 -15.01 -0.60
CA ALA A 113 3.74 -16.17 -0.10
C ALA A 113 2.81 -16.80 -1.16
N ILE A 114 2.21 -15.99 -2.04
CA ILE A 114 1.47 -16.49 -3.20
C ILE A 114 2.40 -17.27 -4.14
N ILE A 115 3.54 -16.67 -4.50
CA ILE A 115 4.53 -17.30 -5.38
C ILE A 115 5.06 -18.61 -4.79
N ASN A 116 5.35 -18.64 -3.50
CA ASN A 116 5.86 -19.86 -2.86
C ASN A 116 4.83 -20.99 -2.79
N ARG A 117 3.53 -20.68 -2.90
CA ARG A 117 2.47 -21.70 -2.98
C ARG A 117 2.27 -22.23 -4.39
N ASP A 118 2.73 -21.50 -5.39
CA ASP A 118 2.70 -21.87 -6.80
C ASP A 118 4.14 -22.01 -7.31
N GLU A 119 4.77 -23.13 -6.96
CA GLU A 119 6.17 -23.41 -7.29
C GLU A 119 6.45 -23.37 -8.81
N ALA A 120 5.43 -23.60 -9.63
CA ALA A 120 5.52 -23.57 -11.08
C ALA A 120 5.47 -22.15 -11.68
N TYR A 121 5.05 -21.14 -10.91
CA TYR A 121 4.95 -19.77 -11.42
C TYR A 121 6.32 -19.20 -11.78
N ASP A 122 6.55 -18.86 -13.04
CA ASP A 122 7.80 -18.26 -13.55
C ASP A 122 7.60 -16.84 -14.12
N GLY A 123 6.44 -16.24 -13.85
CA GLY A 123 6.04 -14.95 -14.40
C GLY A 123 6.86 -13.75 -13.88
N LYS A 124 6.62 -12.60 -14.52
CA LYS A 124 7.43 -11.38 -14.37
C LYS A 124 7.50 -10.84 -12.93
N TYR A 125 6.49 -11.11 -12.09
CA TYR A 125 6.42 -10.57 -10.75
C TYR A 125 7.35 -11.26 -9.76
N ARG A 126 7.83 -12.48 -10.05
CA ARG A 126 8.79 -13.21 -9.20
C ARG A 126 10.07 -12.41 -8.96
N ALA A 127 10.75 -12.05 -10.04
CA ALA A 127 11.99 -11.28 -9.95
C ALA A 127 11.78 -9.88 -9.34
N VAL A 128 10.60 -9.28 -9.54
CA VAL A 128 10.28 -7.96 -8.96
C VAL A 128 10.14 -8.05 -7.45
N ILE A 129 9.37 -9.02 -6.95
CA ILE A 129 9.14 -9.23 -5.52
C ILE A 129 10.43 -9.60 -4.82
N GLU A 130 11.22 -10.52 -5.39
CA GLU A 130 12.52 -10.92 -4.83
C GLU A 130 13.47 -9.72 -4.67
N ARG A 131 13.58 -8.86 -5.68
CA ARG A 131 14.39 -7.63 -5.59
C ARG A 131 13.90 -6.69 -4.49
N ARG A 132 12.60 -6.45 -4.39
CA ARG A 132 12.02 -5.56 -3.37
C ARG A 132 12.25 -6.11 -1.96
N ARG A 133 12.09 -7.43 -1.78
CA ARG A 133 12.33 -8.09 -0.48
C ARG A 133 13.80 -8.06 -0.08
N LYS A 134 14.72 -8.30 -1.02
CA LYS A 134 16.15 -8.19 -0.77
C LYS A 134 16.53 -6.79 -0.26
N TRP A 135 16.04 -5.73 -0.91
CA TRP A 135 16.26 -4.36 -0.45
C TRP A 135 15.73 -4.11 0.97
N LEU A 136 14.56 -4.66 1.32
CA LEU A 136 14.00 -4.53 2.67
C LEU A 136 14.86 -5.19 3.74
N VAL A 137 15.44 -6.36 3.43
CA VAL A 137 16.36 -7.06 4.33
C VAL A 137 17.65 -6.26 4.49
N GLU A 138 18.25 -5.80 3.39
CA GLU A 138 19.49 -5.02 3.41
C GLU A 138 19.34 -3.69 4.15
N ARG A 139 18.22 -2.99 3.97
CA ARG A 139 17.90 -1.75 4.70
C ARG A 139 17.78 -1.96 6.21
N ASN A 140 17.27 -3.12 6.63
CA ASN A 140 17.02 -3.43 8.04
C ASN A 140 18.21 -4.16 8.70
N GLN A 141 19.30 -4.43 7.97
CA GLN A 141 20.54 -4.89 8.60
C GLN A 141 21.15 -3.74 9.39
N PRO A 142 21.58 -3.97 10.66
CA PRO A 142 22.41 -3.00 11.34
C PRO A 142 23.63 -2.70 10.47
N LEU A 143 24.01 -1.43 10.34
CA LEU A 143 25.32 -1.07 9.77
C LEU A 143 26.34 -1.96 10.47
N ALA A 144 27.05 -2.79 9.71
CA ALA A 144 28.12 -3.60 10.26
C ALA A 144 29.04 -2.66 11.05
N GLU A 145 29.12 -2.87 12.36
CA GLU A 145 30.03 -2.12 13.21
C GLU A 145 31.45 -2.34 12.70
N GLY A 146 32.05 -1.29 12.17
CA GLY A 146 33.49 -1.22 11.87
C GLY A 146 33.89 -1.49 10.42
N ALA A 147 34.25 -0.40 9.73
CA ALA A 147 35.39 -0.35 8.82
C ALA A 147 36.11 0.98 9.05
#